data_AF-A0A838EC07-F1
#
_entry.id   AF-A0A838EC07-F1
#
_cell.length_a   1.000
_cell.length_b   1.000
_cell.length_c   1.000
_cell.angle_alpha   90.00
_cell.angle_beta   90.00
_cell.angle_gamma   90.00
#
_symmetry.space_group_name_H-M   'P 1'
#
loop_
_entity.id
_entity.type
_entity.pdbx_description
1 polymer ?
#
loop_
_entity_poly.entity_id
_entity_poly.type
_entity_poly.pdbx_seq_one_letter_code
_entity_poly.pdbx_strand_id
1 'polypeptide(L)' 'ALLVQGPYRFTRNPIYLSMTALYTGIALLANTLWPILFLPGVFFVMTRGVIEREEAYLERKFGSQYVAYKEKVRRWI' A
#
# COMPACT_ATOMS: atom_id res chain seq x y z
N ALA A 1 6.03 -17.91 6.34
CA ALA A 1 6.88 -16.91 6.99
C ALA A 1 6.45 -15.51 6.55
N LEU A 2 6.58 -14.50 7.41
CA LEU A 2 6.27 -13.11 7.06
C LEU A 2 7.41 -12.55 6.19
N LEU A 3 7.08 -12.02 5.00
CA LEU A 3 8.05 -11.43 4.10
C LEU A 3 8.27 -9.95 4.46
N VAL A 4 9.40 -9.65 5.11
CA VAL A 4 9.74 -8.29 5.59
C VAL A 4 11.00 -7.73 4.93
N GLN A 5 11.55 -8.44 3.96
CA GLN A 5 12.80 -8.08 3.28
C GLN A 5 12.53 -7.46 1.91
N GLY A 6 13.53 -6.76 1.35
CA GLY A 6 13.39 -6.09 0.05
C GLY A 6 12.45 -4.88 0.12
N PRO A 7 11.54 -4.66 -0.85
CA PRO A 7 10.65 -3.49 -0.88
C PRO A 7 9.73 -3.36 0.35
N TYR A 8 9.39 -4.48 0.97
CA TYR A 8 8.55 -4.54 2.17
C TYR A 8 9.21 -3.90 3.40
N ARG A 9 10.53 -3.65 3.38
CA ARG A 9 11.19 -2.88 4.46
C ARG A 9 10.83 -1.40 4.46
N PHE A 10 10.38 -0.87 3.32
CA PHE A 10 10.13 0.55 3.11
C PHE A 10 8.65 0.90 3.21
N THR A 11 7.77 -0.05 2.88
CA THR A 11 6.32 0.13 3.01
C THR A 11 5.70 -1.24 3.18
N ARG A 12 4.64 -1.34 3.98
CA ARG A 12 3.88 -2.59 4.10
C ARG A 12 3.19 -3.01 2.79
N ASN A 13 3.01 -2.06 1.89
CA ASN A 13 2.16 -2.15 0.70
C ASN A 13 2.91 -1.71 -0.58
N PRO A 14 4.08 -2.31 -0.91
CA PRO A 14 4.90 -1.86 -2.03
C PRO A 14 4.21 -2.03 -3.38
N ILE A 15 3.40 -3.08 -3.55
CA ILE A 15 2.63 -3.33 -4.77
C ILE A 15 1.66 -2.18 -5.02
N TYR A 16 0.88 -1.78 -4.01
CA TYR A 16 -0.10 -0.70 -4.14
C TYR A 16 0.57 0.65 -4.40
N LEU A 17 1.76 0.88 -3.81
CA LEU A 17 2.58 2.05 -4.11
C LEU A 17 3.04 2.04 -5.58
N SER A 18 3.55 0.91 -6.08
CA SER A 18 3.95 0.76 -7.47
C SER A 18 2.78 0.93 -8.44
N MET A 19 1.59 0.40 -8.11
CA MET A 19 0.39 0.60 -8.94
C MET A 19 -0.05 2.06 -8.97
N THR A 20 0.03 2.77 -7.84
CA THR A 20 -0.28 4.21 -7.79
C THR A 20 0.72 5.02 -8.60
N ALA A 21 2.02 4.69 -8.48
CA ALA A 21 3.06 5.33 -9.27
C ALA A 21 2.87 5.07 -10.77
N LEU A 22 2.52 3.84 -11.15
CA LEU A 22 2.22 3.47 -12.53
C LEU A 22 1.00 4.22 -13.08
N TYR A 23 -0.10 4.25 -12.32
CA TYR A 23 -1.30 5.01 -12.66
C TYR A 23 -0.98 6.49 -12.90
N THR A 24 -0.20 7.09 -12.00
CA THR A 24 0.24 8.48 -12.11
C THR A 24 1.13 8.69 -13.34
N GLY A 25 2.09 7.79 -13.58
CA GLY A 25 2.95 7.82 -14.74
C GLY A 25 2.17 7.73 -16.06
N ILE A 26 1.19 6.85 -16.15
CA ILE A 26 0.31 6.73 -17.33
C ILE A 26 -0.50 8.02 -17.52
N ALA A 27 -1.08 8.58 -16.46
CA ALA A 27 -1.83 9.83 -16.53
C ALA A 27 -0.97 10.99 -17.06
N LEU A 28 0.28 11.08 -16.58
CA LEU A 28 1.25 12.07 -17.07
C LEU A 28 1.65 11.84 -18.53
N LEU A 29 1.93 10.60 -18.93
CA LEU A 29 2.26 10.23 -20.32
C LEU A 29 1.09 10.51 -21.29
N ALA A 30 -0.14 10.32 -20.82
CA ALA A 30 -1.35 10.65 -21.57
C ALA A 30 -1.67 12.16 -21.55
N ASN A 31 -0.82 12.99 -20.94
CA ASN A 31 -1.03 14.43 -20.73
C ASN A 31 -2.42 14.76 -20.14
N THR A 32 -2.90 13.89 -19.26
CA THR A 32 -4.26 13.94 -18.73
C THR A 32 -4.17 14.03 -17.21
N LEU A 33 -4.42 15.21 -16.65
CA LEU A 33 -4.27 15.48 -15.22
C LEU A 33 -5.52 15.16 -14.39
N TRP A 34 -6.69 15.06 -15.01
CA TRP A 34 -7.93 14.76 -14.27
C TRP A 34 -7.91 13.43 -13.49
N PRO A 35 -7.28 12.32 -13.96
CA PRO A 35 -7.19 11.07 -13.21
C PRO A 35 -6.38 11.25 -11.91
N ILE A 36 -5.39 12.15 -11.92
CA ILE A 36 -4.58 12.47 -10.73
C ILE A 36 -5.46 13.08 -9.62
N LEU A 37 -6.51 13.82 -9.98
CA LEU A 37 -7.47 14.37 -9.00
C LEU A 37 -8.22 13.28 -8.23
N PHE A 38 -8.37 12.09 -8.80
CA PHE A 38 -9.03 10.95 -8.16
C PHE A 38 -8.09 10.13 -7.27
N LEU A 39 -6.77 10.39 -7.29
CA LEU A 39 -5.81 9.66 -6.46
C LEU A 39 -6.19 9.64 -4.97
N PRO A 40 -6.57 10.75 -4.32
CA PRO A 40 -6.96 10.71 -2.90
C PRO A 40 -8.13 9.75 -2.64
N GLY A 41 -9.11 9.69 -3.55
CA GLY A 41 -10.24 8.76 -3.48
C GLY A 41 -9.80 7.30 -3.65
N VAL A 42 -8.93 7.04 -4.64
CA VAL A 42 -8.34 5.71 -4.86
C VAL A 42 -7.53 5.26 -3.65
N PHE A 43 -6.71 6.14 -3.07
CA PHE A 43 -5.96 5.87 -1.85
C PHE A 43 -6.87 5.54 -0.68
N PHE A 44 -7.95 6.30 -0.49
CA PHE A 44 -8.91 6.06 0.57
C PHE A 44 -9.59 4.70 0.42
N VAL A 45 -10.09 4.39 -0.78
CA VAL A 45 -10.76 3.13 -1.09
C VAL A 45 -9.80 1.94 -0.94
N MET A 46 -8.57 2.05 -1.45
CA MET A 46 -7.55 1.01 -1.28
C MET A 46 -7.19 0.79 0.19
N THR A 47 -6.98 1.87 0.94
CA THR A 47 -6.58 1.78 2.35
C THR A 47 -7.67 1.14 3.20
N ARG A 48 -8.91 1.63 3.08
CA ARG A 48 -10.02 1.18 3.93
C ARG A 48 -10.65 -0.12 3.42
N GLY A 49 -10.72 -0.29 2.11
CA GLY A 49 -11.40 -1.43 1.48
C GLY A 49 -10.54 -2.69 1.38
N VAL A 50 -9.23 -2.53 1.18
CA VAL A 50 -8.32 -3.65 0.89
C VAL A 50 -7.27 -3.79 1.98
N ILE A 51 -6.45 -2.75 2.19
CA ILE A 51 -5.28 -2.82 3.08
C ILE A 51 -5.70 -3.15 4.51
N GLU A 52 -6.66 -2.43 5.10
CA GLU A 52 -7.10 -2.70 6.48
C GLU A 52 -7.59 -4.14 6.70
N ARG A 53 -8.25 -4.73 5.70
CA ARG A 53 -8.73 -6.11 5.76
C ARG A 53 -7.57 -7.10 5.65
N GLU A 54 -6.63 -6.84 4.75
CA GLU A 54 -5.43 -7.63 4.56
C GLU A 54 -4.54 -7.60 5.83
N GLU A 55 -4.35 -6.41 6.42
CA GLU A 55 -3.61 -6.26 7.69
C GLU A 55 -4.30 -7.01 8.83
N ALA A 56 -5.62 -6.90 8.97
CA ALA A 56 -6.37 -7.65 10.00
C ALA A 56 -6.24 -9.17 9.82
N TYR A 57 -6.20 -9.65 8.58
CA TYR A 57 -5.95 -11.06 8.29
C TYR A 57 -4.51 -11.47 8.65
N LEU A 58 -3.53 -10.65 8.29
CA LEU A 58 -2.12 -10.88 8.61
C LEU A 58 -1.86 -10.84 10.12
N GLU A 59 -2.53 -9.95 10.86
CA GLU A 59 -2.50 -9.91 12.33
C GLU A 59 -3.03 -11.19 12.94
N ARG A 60 -4.16 -11.70 12.44
CA ARG A 60 -4.71 -12.98 12.93
C ARG A 60 -3.80 -14.17 12.61
N LYS A 61 -3.14 -14.15 11.45
CA LYS A 61 -2.30 -15.26 10.97
C LYS A 61 -0.90 -15.29 11.59
N PHE A 62 -0.29 -14.13 11.78
CA PHE A 62 1.11 -13.99 12.21
C PHE A 62 1.26 -13.36 13.61
N GLY A 63 0.18 -12.85 14.19
CA GLY A 63 0.13 -12.36 15.57
C GLY A 63 1.20 -11.30 15.86
N SER A 64 1.97 -11.56 16.93
CA SER A 64 3.03 -10.66 17.43
C SER A 64 4.13 -10.36 16.41
N GLN A 65 4.44 -11.28 15.50
CA GLN A 65 5.45 -11.05 14.45
C GLN A 65 5.03 -9.92 13.51
N TYR A 66 3.74 -9.85 13.17
CA TYR A 66 3.21 -8.80 12.32
C TYR A 66 3.03 -7.48 13.07
N VAL A 67 2.65 -7.52 14.36
CA VAL A 67 2.60 -6.31 15.20
C VAL A 67 3.97 -5.64 15.31
N ALA A 68 5.03 -6.40 15.60
CA ALA A 68 6.40 -5.88 15.65
C ALA A 68 6.88 -5.35 14.28
N TYR A 69 6.36 -5.89 13.18
CA TYR A 69 6.64 -5.39 11.84
C TYR A 69 5.90 -4.07 11.54
N LYS A 70 4.62 -3.93 11.93
CA LYS A 70 3.84 -2.69 11.78
C LYS A 70 4.47 -1.50 12.50
N GLU A 71 5.15 -1.75 13.62
CA GLU A 71 5.86 -0.69 14.38
C GLU A 71 7.10 -0.19 13.65
N LYS A 72 7.75 -1.04 12.85
CA LYS A 72 8.97 -0.70 12.12
C LYS A 72 8.71 -0.08 10.75
N VAL A 73 7.58 -0.42 10.12
CA VAL A 73 7.28 -0.03 8.74
C VAL A 73 5.89 0.61 8.64
N ARG A 74 5.80 1.79 8.03
CA ARG A 74 4.53 2.49 7.87
C ARG A 74 3.67 1.84 6.78
N ARG A 75 2.37 2.16 6.80
CA ARG A 75 1.37 1.57 5.89
C ARG A 75 1.55 2.09 4.46
N TRP A 76 1.89 3.36 4.34
CA TRP A 76 2.29 4.06 3.13
C TRP A 76 3.57 4.85 3.47
N ILE A 77 4.71 4.44 2.89
CA ILE A 77 6.09 4.94 3.11
C ILE A 77 6.46 5.07 4.60
#